data_AF-B8RIS6-F1
#
_entry.id   AF-B8RIS6-F1
#
_cell.length_a   1.000
_cell.length_b   1.000
_cell.length_c   1.000
_cell.angle_alpha   90.00
_cell.angle_beta   90.00
_cell.angle_gamma   90.00
#
_symmetry.space_group_name_H-M   'P 1'
#
loop_
_entity.id
_entity.type
_entity.pdbx_description
1 polymer ?
#
loop_
_entity_poly.entity_id
_entity_poly.type
_entity_poly.pdbx_seq_one_letter_code
_entity_poly.pdbx_strand_id
1 'polypeptide(L)'
;SDRRNVARGIPYQRWHISKDGNYYKIKLDSLNEELYESTKTSNGNYLFTWIPKTDKGNAAQWNIYKAGGSTFFIKNVKYGHCLMAKGGSWISAYGGCDGEKYEWKLEGC
;
A
#
# COMPACT_ATOMS: atom_id res chain seq x y z
N SER A 1 -0.24 -17.79 -10.86
CA SER A 1 0.34 -16.48 -10.50
C SER A 1 0.16 -16.28 -9.01
N ASP A 2 1.23 -16.06 -8.24
CA ASP A 2 1.18 -15.92 -6.77
C ASP A 2 0.98 -14.47 -6.27
N ARG A 3 0.71 -13.54 -7.18
CA ARG A 3 0.62 -12.09 -6.92
C ARG A 3 -0.46 -11.48 -7.80
N ARG A 4 -1.19 -10.51 -7.25
CA ARG A 4 -2.18 -9.70 -8.00
C ARG A 4 -1.83 -8.23 -7.89
N ASN A 5 -1.94 -7.51 -9.01
CA ASN A 5 -1.78 -6.06 -8.97
C ASN A 5 -2.99 -5.43 -8.31
N VAL A 6 -2.74 -4.51 -7.36
CA VAL A 6 -3.76 -3.88 -6.51
C VAL A 6 -4.79 -3.11 -7.34
N ALA A 7 -4.38 -2.56 -8.49
CA ALA A 7 -5.15 -1.58 -9.23
C ALA A 7 -5.95 -2.17 -10.40
N ARG A 8 -5.97 -3.49 -10.58
CA ARG A 8 -6.70 -4.14 -11.67
C ARG A 8 -7.47 -5.39 -11.20
N GLY A 9 -8.81 -5.30 -11.21
CA GLY A 9 -9.69 -6.47 -11.27
C GLY A 9 -10.47 -6.84 -10.00
N ILE A 10 -10.55 -6.00 -8.97
CA ILE A 10 -11.38 -6.29 -7.79
C ILE A 10 -12.29 -5.09 -7.51
N PRO A 11 -13.57 -5.14 -7.88
CA PRO A 11 -14.54 -4.11 -7.47
C PRO A 11 -14.77 -4.18 -5.95
N TYR A 12 -15.01 -3.02 -5.32
CA TYR A 12 -15.34 -2.89 -3.89
C TYR A 12 -14.28 -3.49 -2.93
N GLN A 13 -13.02 -3.10 -3.09
CA GLN A 13 -11.96 -3.53 -2.16
C GLN A 13 -12.12 -2.86 -0.80
N ARG A 14 -12.51 -3.63 0.20
CA ARG A 14 -12.32 -3.26 1.61
C ARG A 14 -10.92 -3.69 2.04
N TRP A 15 -10.25 -2.81 2.78
CA TRP A 15 -8.91 -3.06 3.28
C TRP A 15 -8.92 -3.00 4.80
N HIS A 16 -8.37 -4.02 5.43
CA HIS A 16 -8.16 -4.04 6.86
C HIS A 16 -6.78 -3.45 7.18
N ILE A 17 -6.77 -2.39 7.99
CA ILE A 17 -5.54 -1.77 8.50
C ILE A 17 -5.42 -2.16 9.97
N SER A 18 -4.39 -2.94 10.29
CA SER A 18 -4.13 -3.41 11.66
C SER A 18 -2.73 -3.01 12.10
N LYS A 19 -2.55 -2.75 13.40
CA LYS A 19 -1.22 -2.53 13.98
C LYS A 19 -0.36 -3.79 13.87
N ASP A 20 0.92 -3.57 13.63
CA ASP A 20 1.98 -4.59 13.61
C ASP A 20 3.22 -3.97 14.29
N GLY A 21 3.27 -4.08 15.61
CA GLY A 21 4.22 -3.35 16.44
C GLY A 21 4.04 -1.83 16.30
N ASN A 22 5.11 -1.15 15.88
CA ASN A 22 5.14 0.30 15.61
C ASN A 22 4.60 0.66 14.22
N TYR A 23 4.26 -0.33 13.39
CA TYR A 23 3.86 -0.15 12.00
C TYR A 23 2.43 -0.67 11.78
N TYR A 24 2.01 -0.66 10.52
CA TYR A 24 0.71 -1.16 10.09
C TYR A 24 0.86 -2.21 8.99
N LYS A 25 -0.03 -3.20 9.02
CA LYS A 25 -0.30 -4.09 7.88
C LYS A 25 -1.57 -3.61 7.20
N ILE A 26 -1.58 -3.65 5.88
CA ILE A 26 -2.74 -3.31 5.06
C ILE A 26 -3.10 -4.58 4.28
N LYS A 27 -4.30 -5.09 4.48
CA LYS A 27 -4.70 -6.40 3.97
C LYS A 27 -6.02 -6.31 3.21
N LEU A 28 -6.09 -6.94 2.05
CA LEU A 28 -7.32 -7.01 1.28
C LEU A 28 -8.30 -7.95 1.99
N ASP A 29 -9.46 -7.42 2.39
CA ASP A 29 -10.44 -8.12 3.22
C ASP A 29 -10.94 -9.41 2.56
N SER A 30 -11.34 -9.33 1.28
CA SER A 30 -11.96 -10.45 0.56
C SER A 30 -11.03 -11.65 0.33
N LEU A 31 -9.72 -11.42 0.29
CA LEU A 31 -8.72 -12.47 -0.01
C LEU A 31 -7.77 -12.76 1.15
N ASN A 32 -7.83 -11.98 2.24
CA ASN A 32 -6.88 -12.07 3.35
C ASN A 32 -5.41 -11.94 2.87
N GLU A 33 -5.17 -11.16 1.81
CA GLU A 33 -3.86 -10.99 1.18
C GLU A 33 -3.22 -9.65 1.58
N GLU A 34 -1.95 -9.69 2.00
CA GLU A 34 -1.24 -8.49 2.47
C GLU A 34 -0.72 -7.64 1.32
N LEU A 35 -0.92 -6.32 1.41
CA LEU A 35 -0.29 -5.34 0.55
C LEU A 35 1.20 -5.26 0.87
N TYR A 36 2.04 -5.42 -0.16
CA TYR A 36 3.47 -5.24 -0.02
C TYR A 36 4.07 -4.51 -1.21
N GLU A 37 5.17 -3.81 -0.95
CA GLU A 37 5.99 -3.21 -1.99
C GLU A 37 7.00 -4.22 -2.51
N SER A 38 7.06 -4.37 -3.84
CA SER A 38 7.99 -5.30 -4.47
C SER A 38 9.27 -4.63 -4.95
N THR A 39 10.31 -5.44 -5.16
CA THR A 39 11.54 -5.00 -5.85
C THR A 39 11.35 -4.77 -7.35
N LYS A 40 10.18 -5.12 -7.91
CA LYS A 40 9.88 -4.87 -9.33
C LYS A 40 9.60 -3.39 -9.49
N THR A 41 10.32 -2.75 -10.42
CA THR A 41 10.23 -1.32 -10.66
C THR A 41 10.13 -1.01 -12.15
N SER A 42 9.34 0.00 -12.50
CA SER A 42 9.28 0.59 -13.83
C SER A 42 8.71 1.99 -13.66
N ASN A 43 9.60 2.93 -13.36
CA ASN A 43 9.26 4.27 -12.88
C ASN A 43 8.35 4.20 -11.65
N GLY A 44 8.91 3.77 -10.52
CA GLY A 44 8.18 3.48 -9.28
C GLY A 44 8.05 1.97 -9.04
N ASN A 45 8.02 1.60 -7.76
CA ASN A 45 7.91 0.21 -7.36
C ASN A 45 6.46 -0.28 -7.46
N TYR A 46 6.32 -1.53 -7.87
CA TYR A 46 5.03 -2.19 -8.03
C TYR A 46 4.51 -2.64 -6.67
N LEU A 47 3.22 -2.42 -6.45
CA LEU A 47 2.47 -2.90 -5.30
C LEU A 47 1.72 -4.16 -5.70
N PHE A 48 1.77 -5.16 -4.84
CA PHE A 48 1.03 -6.40 -5.03
C PHE A 48 0.37 -6.81 -3.72
N THR A 49 -0.70 -7.57 -3.83
CA THR A 49 -1.18 -8.40 -2.73
C THR A 49 -0.45 -9.74 -2.74
N TRP A 50 -0.17 -10.29 -1.57
CA TRP A 50 0.51 -11.58 -1.41
C TRP A 50 -0.43 -12.62 -0.82
N ILE A 51 -0.53 -13.76 -1.51
CA ILE A 51 -1.13 -14.97 -0.95
C ILE A 51 -0.27 -15.39 0.25
N PRO A 52 -0.85 -15.58 1.45
CA PRO A 52 -0.11 -15.79 2.71
C PRO A 52 0.59 -17.15 2.76
N LYS A 53 1.67 -17.30 1.99
CA LYS A 53 2.57 -18.47 2.00
C LYS A 53 3.84 -18.20 2.81
N THR A 54 4.27 -16.95 2.82
CA THR A 54 5.47 -16.47 3.52
C THR A 54 5.26 -15.04 4.00
N ASP A 55 5.89 -14.68 5.10
CA ASP A 55 5.93 -13.29 5.56
C ASP A 55 6.85 -12.46 4.64
N LYS A 56 6.38 -11.25 4.29
CA LYS A 56 7.14 -10.26 3.53
C LYS A 56 7.92 -9.31 4.43
N GLY A 57 7.79 -9.44 5.75
CA GLY A 57 8.44 -8.61 6.75
C GLY A 57 8.20 -7.13 6.48
N ASN A 58 9.26 -6.33 6.57
CA ASN A 58 9.20 -4.88 6.40
C ASN A 58 8.70 -4.43 5.02
N ALA A 59 8.72 -5.29 3.99
CA ALA A 59 8.16 -4.95 2.67
C ALA A 59 6.63 -4.88 2.68
N ALA A 60 5.97 -5.52 3.66
CA ALA A 60 4.52 -5.46 3.88
C ALA A 60 4.13 -4.57 5.07
N GLN A 61 5.09 -3.92 5.72
CA GLN A 61 4.83 -2.98 6.80
C GLN A 61 4.82 -1.54 6.30
N TRP A 62 3.93 -0.75 6.87
CA TRP A 62 3.65 0.62 6.45
C TRP A 62 3.64 1.56 7.66
N ASN A 63 4.26 2.73 7.50
CA ASN A 63 4.00 3.89 8.34
C ASN A 63 2.82 4.64 7.76
N ILE A 64 1.81 4.91 8.58
CA ILE A 64 0.67 5.73 8.22
C ILE A 64 0.71 6.97 9.11
N TYR A 65 0.84 8.14 8.50
CA TYR A 65 0.96 9.41 9.22
C TYR A 65 0.22 10.53 8.50
N LYS A 66 -0.14 11.57 9.24
CA LYS A 66 -0.97 12.66 8.74
C LYS A 66 -0.21 13.51 7.71
N ALA A 67 -0.83 13.80 6.57
CA ALA A 67 -0.30 14.66 5.52
C ALA A 67 -0.75 16.13 5.71
N GLY A 68 -2.03 16.30 5.99
CA GLY A 68 -2.71 17.59 6.19
C GLY A 68 -4.21 17.36 6.29
N GLY A 69 -4.99 18.28 6.87
CA GLY A 69 -6.45 18.14 6.93
C GLY A 69 -6.94 16.75 7.40
N SER A 70 -7.60 16.01 6.51
CA SER A 70 -8.12 14.65 6.71
C SER A 70 -7.40 13.58 5.86
N THR A 71 -6.20 13.87 5.36
CA THR A 71 -5.42 12.98 4.49
C THR A 71 -4.18 12.42 5.18
N PHE A 72 -3.68 11.31 4.63
CA PHE A 72 -2.57 10.53 5.17
C PHE A 72 -1.53 10.20 4.12
N PHE A 73 -0.27 10.13 4.52
CA PHE A 73 0.78 9.47 3.78
C PHE A 73 0.91 8.02 4.24
N ILE A 74 1.15 7.11 3.29
CA ILE A 74 1.37 5.69 3.53
C ILE A 74 2.76 5.35 3.00
N LYS A 75 3.72 5.10 3.90
CA LYS A 75 5.14 4.92 3.56
C LYS A 75 5.63 3.52 3.90
N ASN A 76 6.23 2.83 2.95
CA ASN A 76 6.78 1.50 3.17
C ASN A 76 7.97 1.54 4.13
N VAL A 77 8.02 0.59 5.07
CA VAL A 77 9.09 0.52 6.08
C VAL A 77 10.42 0.09 5.45
N LYS A 78 10.41 -0.88 4.52
CA LYS A 78 11.64 -1.40 3.90
C LYS A 78 12.28 -0.43 2.92
N TYR A 79 11.48 0.14 2.03
CA TYR A 79 12.00 0.96 0.93
C TYR A 79 11.96 2.46 1.22
N GLY A 80 11.23 2.88 2.26
CA GLY A 80 11.06 4.30 2.56
C GLY A 80 10.29 5.05 1.46
N HIS A 81 9.51 4.36 0.63
CA HIS A 81 8.74 4.95 -0.46
C HIS A 81 7.30 5.21 -0.04
N CYS A 82 6.69 6.31 -0.50
CA CYS A 82 5.27 6.58 -0.29
C CYS A 82 4.40 6.06 -1.43
N LEU A 83 3.22 5.57 -1.03
CA LEU A 83 2.17 5.10 -1.92
C LEU A 83 1.61 6.29 -2.72
N MET A 84 1.54 6.14 -4.03
CA MET A 84 1.07 7.17 -4.97
C MET A 84 0.03 6.59 -5.90
N ALA A 85 -1.10 7.28 -6.05
CA ALA A 85 -2.05 7.01 -7.12
C ALA A 85 -1.64 7.79 -8.37
N LYS A 86 -1.23 7.09 -9.43
CA LYS A 86 -0.85 7.76 -10.68
C LYS A 86 -2.09 8.08 -11.51
N GLY A 87 -2.81 9.16 -11.15
CA GLY A 87 -3.85 9.81 -11.96
C GLY A 87 -4.86 8.87 -12.65
N GLY A 88 -5.15 7.70 -12.08
CA GLY A 88 -5.86 6.63 -12.77
C GLY A 88 -5.71 5.26 -12.10
N SER A 89 -5.78 4.20 -12.91
CA SER A 89 -5.93 2.79 -12.46
C SER A 89 -4.63 2.12 -12.01
N TRP A 90 -3.65 2.86 -11.47
CA TRP A 90 -2.39 2.27 -11.03
C TRP A 90 -1.86 2.90 -9.75
N ILE A 91 -1.53 2.04 -8.79
CA ILE A 91 -0.91 2.41 -7.51
C ILE A 91 0.55 1.96 -7.54
N SER A 92 1.45 2.90 -7.30
CA SER A 92 2.91 2.71 -7.28
C SER A 92 3.49 3.26 -5.97
N ALA A 93 4.74 2.91 -5.67
CA ALA A 93 5.48 3.50 -4.56
C ALA A 93 6.72 4.25 -5.09
N TYR A 94 6.97 5.44 -4.57
CA TYR A 94 8.12 6.28 -4.96
C TYR A 94 8.81 6.85 -3.72
N GLY A 95 10.09 7.22 -3.83
CA GLY A 95 10.84 7.83 -2.72
C GLY A 95 10.33 9.21 -2.28
N GLY A 96 9.53 9.91 -3.10
CA GLY A 96 8.88 11.16 -2.70
C GLY A 96 7.69 10.90 -1.78
N CYS A 97 7.38 11.87 -0.91
CA CYS A 97 6.31 11.80 0.08
C CYS A 97 5.61 13.17 0.25
N ASP A 98 5.57 13.92 -0.83
CA ASP A 98 5.22 15.34 -0.86
C ASP A 98 4.22 15.68 -1.97
N GLY A 99 3.20 16.45 -1.59
CA GLY A 99 2.11 16.87 -2.46
C GLY A 99 0.97 15.88 -2.58
N GLU A 100 -0.16 16.37 -3.08
CA GLU A 100 -1.47 15.71 -3.07
C GLU A 100 -1.49 14.34 -3.76
N LYS A 101 -0.56 14.07 -4.68
CA LYS A 101 -0.43 12.78 -5.38
C LYS A 101 -0.07 11.60 -4.47
N TYR A 102 0.48 11.87 -3.27
CA TYR A 102 0.79 10.85 -2.25
C TYR A 102 -0.23 10.83 -1.11
N GLU A 103 -1.23 11.71 -1.14
CA GLU A 103 -2.20 11.84 -0.07
C GLU A 103 -3.37 10.87 -0.26
N TRP A 104 -3.70 10.16 0.81
CA TRP A 104 -4.77 9.18 0.84
C TRP A 104 -5.84 9.58 1.85
N LYS A 105 -7.11 9.47 1.44
CA LYS A 105 -8.23 9.47 2.37
C LYS A 105 -8.48 8.05 2.85
N LEU A 106 -8.58 7.88 4.16
CA LEU A 106 -8.95 6.61 4.79
C LEU A 106 -10.39 6.75 5.28
N GLU A 107 -11.34 6.13 4.57
CA GLU A 107 -12.76 6.19 4.88
C GLU A 107 -13.17 4.90 5.59
N GLY A 108 -13.66 5.04 6.83
CA GLY A 108 -14.23 3.93 7.58
C GLY A 108 -15.54 3.44 6.94
N CYS A 109 -15.80 2.15 7.08
CA CYS A 109 -17.08 1.54 6.74
C CYS A 109 -17.98 1.46 7.97
#